data_AF-A0A349KUK5-F1
#
_entry.id   AF-A0A349KUK5-F1
#
_cell.length_a   1.000
_cell.length_b   1.000
_cell.length_c   1.000
_cell.angle_alpha   90.00
_cell.angle_beta   90.00
_cell.angle_gamma   90.00
#
_symmetry.space_group_name_H-M   'P 1'
#
loop_
_entity.id
_entity.type
_entity.pdbx_description
1 polymer ?
#
loop_
_entity_poly.entity_id
_entity_poly.type
_entity_poly.pdbx_seq_one_letter_code
_entity_poly.pdbx_strand_id
1 'polypeptide(L)'
;FMENIENYRSKIVLRPQEISNHPEIVRRLGIIALNTALEFDLYGNVNSTHVCGTHMMNGIGGSGDFARNGQLSLFVSKSEAKGGRISSVVPMVSHVDHTEHDVDVLVTEWGFADLRGLAPRERAPLIIERCAHPDYRPQLRAYFEEACRRGGHTPHVLEQALSWHARYQATQTMREPFQREA
;
A
#
# COMPACT_ATOMS: atom_id res chain seq x y z
N PHE A 1 -4.96 -16.33 -28.39
CA PHE A 1 -3.48 -16.30 -28.28
C PHE A 1 -2.85 -17.48 -29.01
N MET A 2 -3.13 -18.72 -28.60
CA MET A 2 -2.49 -19.92 -29.18
C MET A 2 -2.67 -20.06 -30.70
N GLU A 3 -3.84 -19.68 -31.23
CA GLU A 3 -4.12 -19.68 -32.68
C GLU A 3 -3.24 -18.72 -33.50
N ASN A 4 -2.59 -17.75 -32.85
CA ASN A 4 -1.77 -16.72 -33.50
C ASN A 4 -0.33 -16.69 -32.96
N ILE A 5 0.17 -17.81 -32.41
CA ILE A 5 1.43 -17.85 -31.65
C ILE A 5 2.64 -17.35 -32.47
N GLU A 6 2.68 -17.64 -33.77
CA GLU A 6 3.77 -17.19 -34.65
C GLU A 6 3.84 -15.66 -34.75
N ASN A 7 2.70 -14.96 -34.65
CA ASN A 7 2.65 -13.49 -34.68
C ASN A 7 3.26 -12.85 -33.40
N TYR A 8 3.35 -13.62 -32.30
CA TYR A 8 3.88 -13.16 -31.01
C TYR A 8 5.27 -13.69 -30.70
N ARG A 9 5.70 -14.78 -31.36
CA ARG A 9 6.96 -15.48 -31.07
C ARG A 9 8.19 -14.55 -31.16
N SER A 10 8.21 -13.62 -32.11
CA SER A 10 9.30 -12.65 -32.26
C SER A 10 9.23 -11.45 -31.30
N LYS A 11 8.14 -11.32 -30.53
CA LYS A 11 7.86 -10.18 -29.62
C LYS A 11 7.91 -10.55 -28.14
N ILE A 12 8.01 -11.84 -27.81
CA ILE A 12 7.99 -12.35 -26.44
C ILE A 12 9.22 -13.23 -26.22
N VAL A 13 9.90 -13.02 -25.09
CA VAL A 13 10.96 -13.90 -24.60
C VAL A 13 10.60 -14.41 -23.22
N LEU A 14 10.73 -15.73 -23.02
CA LEU A 14 10.60 -16.36 -21.72
C LEU A 14 11.99 -16.59 -21.14
N ARG A 15 12.17 -16.26 -19.87
CA ARG A 15 13.43 -16.44 -19.13
C ARG A 15 13.12 -17.13 -17.80
N PRO A 16 14.10 -17.83 -17.19
CA PRO A 16 13.97 -18.29 -15.82
C PRO A 16 13.63 -17.11 -14.89
N GLN A 17 12.81 -17.35 -13.87
CA GLN A 17 12.37 -16.29 -12.96
C GLN A 17 13.53 -15.56 -12.27
N GLU A 18 14.62 -16.28 -11.96
CA GLU A 18 15.83 -15.71 -11.39
C GLU A 18 16.47 -14.65 -12.31
N ILE A 19 16.32 -14.80 -13.63
CA ILE A 19 16.83 -13.84 -14.62
C ILE A 19 15.82 -12.72 -14.86
N SER A 20 14.53 -13.03 -15.00
CA SER A 20 13.50 -11.99 -15.22
C SER A 20 13.37 -11.03 -14.04
N ASN A 21 13.64 -11.52 -12.82
CA ASN A 21 13.50 -10.76 -11.58
C ASN A 21 14.84 -10.36 -10.97
N HIS A 22 15.97 -10.61 -11.65
CA HIS A 22 17.28 -10.39 -11.06
C HIS A 22 17.45 -8.90 -10.68
N PRO A 23 17.75 -8.55 -9.41
CA PRO A 23 17.85 -7.16 -8.94
C PRO A 23 18.77 -6.29 -9.80
N GLU A 24 19.91 -6.86 -10.18
CA GLU A 24 20.89 -6.20 -11.05
C GLU A 24 20.29 -5.79 -12.40
N ILE A 25 19.52 -6.69 -13.04
CA ILE A 25 18.92 -6.46 -14.35
C ILE A 25 17.79 -5.44 -14.23
N VAL A 26 16.93 -5.59 -13.21
CA VAL A 26 15.83 -4.66 -12.93
C VAL A 26 16.36 -3.23 -12.78
N ARG A 27 17.43 -3.06 -12.00
CA ARG A 27 18.06 -1.76 -11.77
C ARG A 27 18.78 -1.24 -13.02
N ARG A 28 19.55 -2.09 -13.72
CA ARG A 28 20.30 -1.71 -14.93
C ARG A 28 19.37 -1.22 -16.04
N LEU A 29 18.21 -1.84 -16.20
CA LEU A 29 17.23 -1.49 -17.22
C LEU A 29 16.33 -0.30 -16.83
N GLY A 30 16.37 0.14 -15.57
CA GLY A 30 15.54 1.24 -15.09
C GLY A 30 14.05 0.91 -15.12
N ILE A 31 13.66 -0.26 -14.61
CA ILE A 31 12.27 -0.73 -14.68
C ILE A 31 11.33 0.19 -13.89
N ILE A 32 10.18 0.53 -14.48
CA ILE A 32 9.03 1.09 -13.76
C ILE A 32 8.21 -0.08 -13.21
N ALA A 33 8.25 -0.27 -11.89
CA ALA A 33 7.56 -1.35 -11.20
C ALA A 33 6.14 -0.91 -10.83
N LEU A 34 5.13 -1.65 -11.28
CA LEU A 34 3.73 -1.43 -10.94
C LEU A 34 3.18 -2.68 -10.25
N ASN A 35 2.92 -2.58 -8.95
CA ASN A 35 2.45 -3.68 -8.11
C ASN A 35 1.09 -3.36 -7.49
N THR A 36 0.34 -4.38 -7.09
CA THR A 36 -0.94 -4.21 -6.38
C THR A 36 -0.71 -4.31 -4.88
N ALA A 37 -1.21 -3.34 -4.12
CA ALA A 37 -1.22 -3.36 -2.66
C ALA A 37 -2.54 -3.94 -2.11
N LEU A 38 -2.46 -4.69 -1.01
CA LEU A 38 -3.62 -5.07 -0.21
C LEU A 38 -4.08 -3.90 0.66
N GLU A 39 -3.14 -3.31 1.39
CA GLU A 39 -3.29 -2.07 2.15
C GLU A 39 -1.93 -1.35 2.22
N PHE A 40 -1.96 -0.06 2.50
CA PHE A 40 -0.78 0.74 2.80
C PHE A 40 -1.08 1.74 3.90
N ASP A 41 -0.04 2.15 4.63
CA ASP A 41 -0.21 3.06 5.75
C ASP A 41 0.12 4.52 5.42
N LEU A 42 -0.14 5.39 6.41
CA LEU A 42 0.14 6.82 6.34
C LEU A 42 1.61 7.15 6.07
N TYR A 43 2.52 6.21 6.29
CA TYR A 43 3.95 6.41 6.09
C TYR A 43 4.46 5.73 4.83
N GLY A 44 3.56 5.10 4.06
CA GLY A 44 3.86 4.49 2.78
C GLY A 44 4.48 3.11 2.87
N ASN A 45 4.39 2.42 4.02
CA ASN A 45 4.64 0.98 4.05
C ASN A 45 3.47 0.25 3.38
N VAL A 46 3.75 -0.85 2.69
CA VAL A 46 2.76 -1.62 1.94
C VAL A 46 2.70 -3.06 2.42
N ASN A 47 1.48 -3.55 2.56
CA ASN A 47 1.13 -4.95 2.74
C ASN A 47 0.63 -5.51 1.40
N SER A 48 1.20 -6.64 0.98
CA SER A 48 0.84 -7.33 -0.26
C SER A 48 0.27 -8.73 0.01
N THR A 49 0.32 -9.21 1.26
CA THR A 49 0.21 -10.65 1.54
C THR A 49 -0.81 -11.02 2.61
N HIS A 50 -0.89 -10.31 3.73
CA HIS A 50 -1.63 -10.78 4.91
C HIS A 50 -2.85 -9.92 5.21
N VAL A 51 -4.06 -10.50 5.11
CA VAL A 51 -5.27 -9.87 5.63
C VAL A 51 -5.22 -9.87 7.16
N CYS A 52 -5.35 -8.68 7.77
CA CYS A 52 -5.29 -8.51 9.22
C CYS A 52 -4.01 -9.11 9.85
N GLY A 53 -2.90 -9.06 9.13
CA GLY A 53 -1.57 -9.46 9.61
C GLY A 53 -1.30 -10.95 9.72
N THR A 54 -2.32 -11.81 9.58
CA THR A 54 -2.18 -13.26 9.86
C THR A 54 -2.68 -14.16 8.74
N HIS A 55 -3.63 -13.71 7.92
CA HIS A 55 -4.23 -14.56 6.88
C HIS A 55 -3.56 -14.31 5.52
N MET A 56 -2.70 -15.24 5.12
CA MET A 56 -2.04 -15.24 3.81
C MET A 56 -3.07 -15.26 2.67
N MET A 57 -2.86 -14.40 1.69
CA MET A 57 -3.63 -14.37 0.44
C MET A 57 -2.99 -15.25 -0.64
N ASN A 58 -1.86 -14.81 -1.18
CA ASN A 58 -1.12 -15.54 -2.22
C ASN A 58 0.35 -15.72 -1.81
N GLY A 59 1.04 -14.60 -1.59
CA GLY A 59 2.47 -14.52 -1.30
C GLY A 59 3.06 -13.26 -1.91
N ILE A 60 4.26 -12.87 -1.47
CA ILE A 60 4.93 -11.64 -1.94
C ILE A 60 5.25 -11.70 -3.44
N GLY A 61 5.53 -12.90 -3.96
CA GLY A 61 5.92 -13.08 -5.36
C GLY A 61 7.18 -12.28 -5.69
N GLY A 62 7.20 -11.66 -6.87
CA GLY A 62 8.31 -10.81 -7.30
C GLY A 62 8.18 -9.33 -6.92
N SER A 63 7.15 -8.93 -6.15
CA SER A 63 6.91 -7.50 -5.90
C SER A 63 8.10 -6.84 -5.22
N GLY A 64 8.78 -7.56 -4.31
CA GLY A 64 10.00 -7.09 -3.65
C GLY A 64 11.19 -6.93 -4.60
N ASP A 65 11.36 -7.86 -5.55
CA ASP A 65 12.43 -7.82 -6.55
C ASP A 65 12.36 -6.52 -7.38
N PHE A 66 11.14 -6.14 -7.77
CA PHE A 66 10.91 -4.97 -8.61
C PHE A 66 10.78 -3.67 -7.80
N ALA A 67 10.10 -3.68 -6.65
CA ALA A 67 9.87 -2.47 -5.85
C ALA A 67 11.19 -1.88 -5.31
N ARG A 68 12.11 -2.72 -4.82
CA ARG A 68 13.40 -2.27 -4.27
C ARG A 68 14.38 -1.80 -5.33
N ASN A 69 14.32 -2.37 -6.53
CA ASN A 69 15.36 -2.22 -7.56
C ASN A 69 14.91 -1.45 -8.80
N GLY A 70 13.61 -1.17 -8.94
CA GLY A 70 13.07 -0.37 -10.03
C GLY A 70 13.54 1.08 -9.98
N GLN A 71 13.52 1.75 -11.13
CA GLN A 71 13.75 3.19 -11.20
C GLN A 71 12.58 4.00 -10.61
N LEU A 72 11.38 3.43 -10.66
CA LEU A 72 10.19 3.99 -10.04
C LEU A 72 9.29 2.85 -9.56
N SER A 73 8.92 2.87 -8.29
CA SER A 73 8.09 1.85 -7.64
C SER A 73 6.70 2.41 -7.31
N LEU A 74 5.70 1.90 -8.02
CA LEU A 74 4.31 2.27 -7.86
C LEU A 74 3.50 1.12 -7.25
N PHE A 75 2.67 1.46 -6.27
CA PHE A 75 1.67 0.56 -5.72
C PHE A 75 0.27 1.08 -5.97
N VAL A 76 -0.57 0.23 -6.53
CA VAL A 76 -1.97 0.55 -6.86
C VAL A 76 -2.91 -0.28 -6.00
N SER A 77 -4.01 0.32 -5.55
CA SER A 77 -5.10 -0.40 -4.92
C SER A 77 -6.41 0.34 -5.11
N LYS A 78 -7.55 -0.32 -4.87
CA LYS A 78 -8.77 0.44 -4.56
C LYS A 78 -8.59 1.06 -3.19
N SER A 79 -9.21 2.20 -2.92
CA SER A 79 -9.09 2.85 -1.60
C SER A 79 -9.89 2.12 -0.51
N GLU A 80 -10.82 1.24 -0.90
CA GLU A 80 -11.62 0.44 0.00
C GLU A 80 -11.94 -0.97 -0.57
N ALA A 81 -12.32 -1.86 0.34
CA ALA A 81 -12.77 -3.21 0.03
C ALA A 81 -14.06 -3.57 0.80
N LYS A 82 -14.68 -4.68 0.37
CA LYS A 82 -15.91 -5.22 0.98
C LYS A 82 -17.07 -4.22 1.06
N GLY A 83 -17.25 -3.39 0.02
CA GLY A 83 -18.32 -2.38 -0.04
C GLY A 83 -18.16 -1.32 1.04
N GLY A 84 -16.97 -0.72 1.11
CA GLY A 84 -16.62 0.33 2.06
C GLY A 84 -16.43 -0.04 3.51
N ARG A 85 -16.46 -1.34 3.85
CA ARG A 85 -16.25 -1.84 5.21
C ARG A 85 -14.77 -1.96 5.59
N ILE A 86 -13.86 -1.97 4.63
CA ILE A 86 -12.41 -2.01 4.87
C ILE A 86 -11.79 -0.85 4.12
N SER A 87 -10.91 -0.10 4.77
CA SER A 87 -10.04 0.85 4.06
C SER A 87 -8.76 0.15 3.64
N SER A 88 -8.27 0.44 2.44
CA SER A 88 -6.92 0.06 2.01
C SER A 88 -5.86 1.08 2.43
N VAL A 89 -6.26 2.22 3.00
CA VAL A 89 -5.36 3.21 3.60
C VAL A 89 -5.57 3.19 5.11
N VAL A 90 -4.56 2.78 5.86
CA VAL A 90 -4.68 2.50 7.30
C VAL A 90 -3.69 3.32 8.14
N PRO A 91 -3.91 3.46 9.46
CA PRO A 91 -2.94 4.11 10.34
C PRO A 91 -1.56 3.44 10.35
N MET A 92 -1.53 2.11 10.40
CA MET A 92 -0.34 1.26 10.31
C MET A 92 -0.75 -0.03 9.61
N VAL A 93 0.06 -0.52 8.67
CA VAL A 93 -0.23 -1.80 8.01
C VAL A 93 -0.13 -2.94 9.02
N SER A 94 -0.99 -3.95 8.87
CA SER A 94 -0.98 -5.11 9.75
C SER A 94 0.18 -6.09 9.47
N HIS A 95 0.80 -5.98 8.31
CA HIS A 95 2.00 -6.70 7.88
C HIS A 95 2.80 -5.82 6.91
N VAL A 96 4.12 -5.83 6.97
CA VAL A 96 4.98 -5.05 6.06
C VAL A 96 5.66 -6.01 5.08
N ASP A 97 5.29 -5.93 3.80
CA ASP A 97 6.04 -6.57 2.71
C ASP A 97 7.04 -5.59 2.08
N HIS A 98 6.67 -4.32 2.00
CA HIS A 98 7.50 -3.26 1.45
C HIS A 98 7.56 -2.12 2.44
N THR A 99 8.78 -1.78 2.86
CA THR A 99 9.01 -0.61 3.71
C THR A 99 8.77 0.67 2.92
N GLU A 100 8.59 1.77 3.61
CA GLU A 100 8.46 3.11 3.03
C GLU A 100 9.56 3.45 2.00
N HIS A 101 10.75 2.86 2.14
CA HIS A 101 11.91 3.06 1.26
C HIS A 101 11.80 2.36 -0.12
N ASP A 102 10.82 1.48 -0.28
CA ASP A 102 10.56 0.71 -1.51
C ASP A 102 9.39 1.27 -2.32
N VAL A 103 8.83 2.39 -1.89
CA VAL A 103 7.54 2.90 -2.35
C VAL A 103 7.68 4.36 -2.73
N ASP A 104 7.70 4.64 -4.04
CA ASP A 104 7.78 6.00 -4.56
C ASP A 104 6.41 6.62 -4.76
N VAL A 105 5.45 5.86 -5.29
CA VAL A 105 4.12 6.38 -5.64
C VAL A 105 3.02 5.42 -5.19
N LEU A 106 1.98 5.97 -4.58
CA LEU A 106 0.74 5.26 -4.25
C LEU A 106 -0.41 5.77 -5.11
N VAL A 107 -1.26 4.88 -5.60
CA VAL A 107 -2.39 5.22 -6.48
C VAL A 107 -3.67 4.51 -6.04
N THR A 108 -4.76 5.26 -6.00
CA THR A 108 -6.12 4.73 -5.88
C THR A 108 -7.06 5.41 -6.88
N GLU A 109 -8.34 5.05 -6.87
CA GLU A 109 -9.37 5.70 -7.68
C GLU A 109 -9.57 7.19 -7.34
N TRP A 110 -9.06 7.67 -6.20
CA TRP A 110 -9.19 9.08 -5.77
C TRP A 110 -8.03 9.97 -6.22
N GLY A 111 -6.93 9.37 -6.69
CA GLY A 111 -5.73 10.09 -7.09
C GLY A 111 -4.45 9.32 -6.78
N PHE A 112 -3.32 10.04 -6.78
CA PHE A 112 -2.01 9.49 -6.48
C PHE A 112 -1.23 10.38 -5.52
N ALA A 113 -0.35 9.76 -4.74
CA ALA A 113 0.60 10.41 -3.85
C ALA A 113 2.03 10.09 -4.33
N ASP A 114 2.75 11.12 -4.75
CA ASP A 114 4.19 11.05 -5.07
C ASP A 114 4.99 11.32 -3.79
N LEU A 115 5.71 10.30 -3.31
CA LEU A 115 6.37 10.28 -2.01
C LEU A 115 7.86 10.58 -2.09
N ARG A 116 8.39 10.78 -3.31
CA ARG A 116 9.83 10.94 -3.52
C ARG A 116 10.35 12.17 -2.80
N GLY A 117 11.37 11.97 -1.97
CA GLY A 117 12.02 13.03 -1.20
C GLY A 117 11.22 13.54 0.01
N LEU A 118 10.11 12.91 0.36
CA LEU A 118 9.27 13.30 1.50
C LEU A 118 9.63 12.54 2.78
N ALA A 119 9.67 13.24 3.90
CA ALA A 119 9.75 12.64 5.23
C ALA A 119 8.40 12.00 5.63
N PRO A 120 8.36 11.06 6.59
CA PRO A 120 7.12 10.38 7.01
C PRO A 120 5.96 11.33 7.35
N ARG A 121 6.24 12.45 8.03
CA ARG A 121 5.23 13.46 8.38
C ARG A 121 4.69 14.25 7.17
N GLU A 122 5.42 14.28 6.06
CA GLU A 122 5.00 14.90 4.80
C GLU A 122 4.24 13.91 3.92
N ARG A 123 4.59 12.61 3.98
CA ARG A 123 3.90 11.53 3.29
C ARG A 123 2.45 11.37 3.77
N ALA A 124 2.24 11.37 5.08
CA ALA A 124 0.94 11.14 5.70
C ALA A 124 -0.20 12.03 5.16
N PRO A 125 -0.13 13.37 5.22
CA PRO A 125 -1.20 14.22 4.70
C PRO A 125 -1.42 14.04 3.20
N LEU A 126 -0.36 13.80 2.42
CA LEU A 126 -0.48 13.57 0.99
C LEU A 126 -1.23 12.26 0.70
N ILE A 127 -0.87 11.17 1.38
CA ILE A 127 -1.53 9.86 1.25
C ILE A 127 -3.01 9.95 1.67
N ILE A 128 -3.30 10.63 2.78
CA ILE A 128 -4.68 10.83 3.26
C ILE A 128 -5.51 11.55 2.20
N GLU A 129 -5.03 12.69 1.71
CA GLU A 129 -5.86 13.55 0.86
C GLU A 129 -5.94 13.10 -0.60
N ARG A 130 -4.92 12.35 -1.08
CA ARG A 130 -4.87 11.90 -2.48
C ARG A 130 -5.32 10.46 -2.69
N CYS A 131 -5.15 9.59 -1.70
CA CYS A 131 -5.34 8.15 -1.89
C CYS A 131 -6.48 7.56 -1.05
N ALA A 132 -6.72 8.08 0.15
CA ALA A 132 -7.76 7.52 1.01
C ALA A 132 -9.18 7.84 0.51
N HIS A 133 -10.09 6.89 0.70
CA HIS A 133 -11.52 7.09 0.46
C HIS A 133 -12.04 8.25 1.33
N PRO A 134 -12.89 9.16 0.82
CA PRO A 134 -13.42 10.29 1.59
C PRO A 134 -14.00 9.91 2.95
N ASP A 135 -14.73 8.80 3.04
CA ASP A 135 -15.33 8.30 4.27
C ASP A 135 -14.29 7.94 5.37
N TYR A 136 -13.04 7.63 5.01
CA TYR A 136 -11.98 7.27 5.96
C TYR A 136 -11.02 8.43 6.25
N ARG A 137 -10.99 9.50 5.44
CA ARG A 137 -10.09 10.65 5.64
C ARG A 137 -10.23 11.31 7.01
N PRO A 138 -11.44 11.60 7.54
CA PRO A 138 -11.58 12.21 8.86
C PRO A 138 -10.95 11.36 9.96
N GLN A 139 -11.17 10.04 9.92
CA GLN A 139 -10.63 9.09 10.90
C GLN A 139 -9.09 9.00 10.82
N LEU A 140 -8.52 9.03 9.61
CA LEU A 140 -7.06 9.06 9.40
C LEU A 140 -6.44 10.38 9.87
N ARG A 141 -7.08 11.52 9.58
CA ARG A 141 -6.64 12.84 10.06
C ARG A 141 -6.62 12.90 11.58
N ALA A 142 -7.70 12.46 12.22
CA ALA A 142 -7.79 12.41 13.68
C ALA A 142 -6.68 11.56 14.31
N TYR A 143 -6.42 10.36 13.74
CA TYR A 143 -5.31 9.51 14.18
C TYR A 143 -3.95 10.22 14.03
N PHE A 144 -3.68 10.81 12.86
CA PHE A 144 -2.41 11.45 12.56
C PHE A 144 -2.16 12.70 13.40
N GLU A 145 -3.18 13.52 13.64
CA GLU A 145 -3.11 14.71 14.49
C GLU A 145 -2.82 14.35 15.96
N GLU A 146 -3.50 13.35 16.50
CA GLU A 146 -3.22 12.82 17.84
C GLU A 146 -1.80 12.23 17.91
N ALA A 147 -1.41 11.43 16.92
CA ALA A 147 -0.07 10.87 16.85
C ALA A 147 1.00 11.97 16.83
N CYS A 148 0.81 13.02 16.03
CA CYS A 148 1.73 14.17 15.95
C CYS A 148 1.90 14.88 17.28
N ARG A 149 0.83 15.02 18.08
CA ARG A 149 0.88 15.60 19.44
C ARG A 149 1.74 14.77 20.40
N ARG A 150 1.90 13.47 20.15
CA ARG A 150 2.80 12.58 20.91
C ARG A 150 4.27 12.61 20.44
N GLY A 151 4.56 13.26 19.32
CA GLY A 151 5.93 13.44 18.83
C GLY A 151 6.46 12.30 17.95
N GLY A 152 7.78 12.27 17.76
CA GLY A 152 8.49 11.22 16.98
C GLY A 152 8.69 11.52 15.49
N HIS A 153 9.71 10.93 14.86
CA HIS A 153 9.95 11.11 13.42
C HIS A 153 8.78 10.53 12.58
N THR A 154 8.29 9.36 12.99
CA THR A 154 7.15 8.65 12.41
C THR A 154 6.08 8.50 13.51
N PRO A 155 5.13 9.44 13.64
CA PRO A 155 4.24 9.49 14.80
C PRO A 155 3.25 8.31 14.85
N HIS A 156 3.10 7.65 15.99
CA HIS A 156 2.04 6.64 16.17
C HIS A 156 1.36 6.79 17.52
N VAL A 157 0.08 6.44 17.55
CA VAL A 157 -0.66 6.09 18.76
C VAL A 157 -0.61 4.57 18.86
N LEU A 158 0.31 4.03 19.66
CA LEU A 158 0.57 2.58 19.71
C LEU A 158 -0.67 1.77 20.08
N GLU A 159 -1.47 2.28 21.02
CA GLU A 159 -2.69 1.62 21.48
C GLU A 159 -3.78 1.55 20.39
N GLN A 160 -3.65 2.37 19.33
CA GLN A 160 -4.66 2.50 18.27
C GLN A 160 -4.13 2.10 16.89
N ALA A 161 -2.83 1.84 16.72
CA ALA A 161 -2.18 1.66 15.42
C ALA A 161 -2.81 0.53 14.58
N LEU A 162 -3.24 -0.55 15.23
CA LEU A 162 -3.92 -1.70 14.60
C LEU A 162 -5.41 -1.80 14.97
N SER A 163 -5.97 -0.74 15.58
CA SER A 163 -7.35 -0.80 16.10
C SER A 163 -8.40 -0.97 15.01
N TRP A 164 -8.11 -0.53 13.78
CA TRP A 164 -9.01 -0.69 12.65
C TRP A 164 -9.14 -2.16 12.24
N HIS A 165 -8.03 -2.90 12.20
CA HIS A 165 -8.02 -4.34 11.92
C HIS A 165 -8.77 -5.12 13.01
N ALA A 166 -8.50 -4.80 14.29
CA ALA A 166 -9.22 -5.39 15.42
C ALA A 166 -10.73 -5.09 15.36
N ARG A 167 -11.10 -3.85 15.00
CA ARG A 167 -12.51 -3.45 14.83
C ARG A 167 -13.19 -4.20 13.71
N TYR A 168 -12.51 -4.39 12.57
CA TYR A 168 -13.05 -5.19 11.47
C TYR A 168 -13.29 -6.64 11.88
N GLN A 169 -12.36 -7.25 12.63
CA GLN A 169 -12.55 -8.60 13.17
C GLN A 169 -13.77 -8.68 14.11
N ALA A 170 -13.95 -7.69 14.99
CA ALA A 170 -15.03 -7.68 15.97
C ALA A 170 -16.40 -7.30 15.38
N THR A 171 -16.44 -6.39 14.41
CA THR A 171 -17.68 -5.71 13.97
C THR A 171 -17.96 -5.79 12.47
N GLN A 172 -17.08 -6.43 11.71
CA GLN A 172 -17.13 -6.53 10.25
C GLN A 172 -17.02 -5.19 9.51
N THR A 173 -16.54 -4.13 10.17
CA THR A 173 -16.23 -2.83 9.56
C THR A 173 -15.04 -2.14 10.25
N MET A 174 -14.22 -1.42 9.47
CA MET A 174 -13.17 -0.54 9.98
C MET A 174 -13.68 0.86 10.31
N ARG A 175 -14.91 1.21 9.91
CA ARG A 175 -15.49 2.52 10.22
C ARG A 175 -15.77 2.65 11.71
N GLU A 176 -15.50 3.82 12.27
CA GLU A 176 -15.99 4.13 13.62
C GLU A 176 -17.51 4.09 13.67
N PRO A 177 -18.09 3.66 14.81
CA PRO A 177 -19.52 3.77 15.03
C PRO A 177 -19.92 5.25 14.89
N PHE A 178 -21.00 5.52 14.17
CA PHE A 178 -21.53 6.87 14.03
C PHE A 178 -21.81 7.43 15.43
N GLN A 179 -20.99 8.38 15.89
CA GLN A 179 -21.31 9.11 17.11
C GLN A 179 -22.49 10.01 16.76
N ARG A 180 -23.70 9.66 17.23
CA ARG A 180 -24.77 10.65 17.31
C ARG A 180 -24.28 11.69 18.31
N GLU A 181 -24.04 12.92 17.83
CA GLU A 181 -23.96 14.07 18.72
C GLU A 181 -25.21 14.06 19.60
N ALA A 182 -24.98 14.02 20.92
CA ALA A 182 -26.02 14.08 21.94
C ALA A 182 -26.43 15.54 22.17
#